data_AF-A0A5A7TA64-F1
#
_entry.id   AF-A0A5A7TA64-F1
#
_cell.length_a   1.000
_cell.length_b   1.000
_cell.length_c   1.000
_cell.angle_alpha   90.00
_cell.angle_beta   90.00
_cell.angle_gamma   90.00
#
_symmetry.space_group_name_H-M   'P 1'
#
loop_
_entity.id
_entity.type
_entity.pdbx_description
1 polymer ?
#
loop_
_entity_poly.entity_id
_entity_poly.type
_entity_poly.pdbx_seq_one_letter_code
_entity_poly.pdbx_strand_id
1 'polypeptide(L)' 'MLSLVRTKSAARKKRTIIVGLNAESSGREILLRMLVVIVKTGDNVVAVRVSEPNDNFDPNTFHIHEDLCKSKQV' A
#
# COMPACT_ATOMS: atom_id res chain seq x y z
N MET A 1 -29.22 22.15 -21.99
CA MET A 1 -27.90 21.48 -21.88
C MET A 1 -27.42 21.58 -20.45
N LEU A 2 -27.50 20.49 -19.68
CA LEU A 2 -26.95 20.44 -18.32
C LEU A 2 -25.45 20.20 -18.43
N SER A 3 -24.66 21.27 -18.30
CA SER A 3 -23.21 21.18 -18.20
C SER A 3 -22.86 20.47 -16.89
N LEU A 4 -22.24 19.29 -17.00
CA LEU A 4 -21.71 18.55 -15.88
C LEU A 4 -20.53 19.34 -15.31
N VAL A 5 -20.79 20.13 -14.27
CA VAL A 5 -19.75 20.83 -13.51
C VAL A 5 -18.85 19.78 -12.90
N ARG A 6 -17.70 19.54 -13.55
CA ARG A 6 -16.63 18.67 -13.08
C ARG A 6 -16.03 19.34 -11.85
N THR A 7 -16.58 19.06 -10.68
CA THR A 7 -15.95 19.40 -9.40
C THR A 7 -14.59 18.74 -9.39
N LYS A 8 -13.53 19.53 -9.64
CA LYS A 8 -12.16 19.12 -9.37
C LYS A 8 -12.12 18.81 -7.88
N SER A 9 -12.22 17.53 -7.52
CA SER A 9 -11.93 17.06 -6.17
C SER A 9 -10.62 17.73 -5.79
N ALA A 10 -10.64 18.59 -4.76
CA ALA A 10 -9.47 19.30 -4.29
C ALA A 10 -8.31 18.31 -4.25
N ALA A 11 -7.21 18.61 -4.97
CA ALA A 11 -6.09 17.70 -5.14
C ALA A 11 -5.63 17.26 -3.76
N ARG A 12 -6.01 16.03 -3.36
CA ARG A 12 -5.75 15.52 -2.03
C ARG A 12 -4.23 15.45 -1.91
N LYS A 13 -3.66 16.12 -0.91
CA LYS A 13 -2.22 16.15 -0.67
C LYS A 13 -1.72 14.69 -0.65
N LYS A 14 -0.85 14.33 -1.59
CA LYS A 14 -0.27 12.99 -1.66
C LYS A 14 0.43 12.71 -0.33
N ARG A 15 0.03 11.65 0.36
CA ARG A 15 0.65 11.22 1.62
C ARG A 15 1.49 9.99 1.34
N THR A 16 2.64 9.91 2.00
CA THR A 16 3.49 8.72 1.98
C THR A 16 3.28 7.96 3.27
N ILE A 17 2.98 6.66 3.17
CA ILE A 17 2.75 5.77 4.31
C ILE A 17 3.90 4.77 4.34
N ILE A 18 4.64 4.77 5.45
CA ILE A 18 5.80 3.89 5.65
C ILE A 18 5.40 2.80 6.65
N VAL A 19 5.63 1.54 6.29
CA VAL A 19 5.26 0.37 7.10
C VAL A 19 6.50 -0.46 7.36
N GLY A 20 6.84 -0.64 8.63
CA GLY A 20 7.83 -1.63 9.06
C GLY A 20 7.18 -3.00 9.13
N LEU A 21 7.78 -3.98 8.47
CA LEU A 21 7.37 -5.39 8.50
C LEU A 21 8.40 -6.20 9.27
N ASN A 22 7.92 -7.05 10.17
CA ASN A 22 8.73 -8.07 10.83
C ASN A 22 8.85 -9.32 9.93
N ALA A 23 9.77 -10.23 10.28
CA ALA A 23 9.97 -11.48 9.55
C ALA A 23 8.81 -12.48 9.72
N GLU A 24 7.96 -12.26 10.72
CA GLU A 24 6.82 -13.12 11.02
C GLU A 24 5.72 -13.05 9.95
N SER A 25 4.94 -14.12 9.84
CA SER A 25 3.77 -14.19 8.96
C SER A 25 2.72 -13.10 9.24
N SER A 26 2.67 -12.61 10.48
CA SER A 26 1.73 -11.57 10.96
C SER A 26 1.87 -10.25 10.20
N GLY A 27 3.07 -9.88 9.76
CA GLY A 27 3.31 -8.64 9.02
C GLY A 27 2.53 -8.55 7.70
N ARG A 28 2.28 -9.68 7.04
CA ARG A 28 1.53 -9.73 5.76
C ARG A 28 0.06 -9.39 5.95
N GLU A 29 -0.55 -9.94 7.00
CA GLU A 29 -1.96 -9.71 7.30
C GLU A 29 -2.20 -8.25 7.69
N ILE A 30 -1.27 -7.69 8.48
CA ILE A 30 -1.29 -6.28 8.87
C ILE A 30 -1.16 -5.39 7.63
N LEU A 31 -0.21 -5.69 6.73
CA LEU A 31 -0.05 -4.94 5.48
C LEU A 31 -1.32 -5.01 4.63
N LEU A 32 -1.91 -6.19 4.47
CA LEU A 32 -3.13 -6.37 3.69
C LEU A 32 -4.30 -5.55 4.28
N ARG A 33 -4.52 -5.65 5.60
CA ARG A 33 -5.54 -4.85 6.29
C ARG A 33 -5.30 -3.36 6.12
N MET A 34 -4.05 -2.91 6.20
CA MET A 34 -3.69 -1.51 5.99
C MET A 34 -4.01 -1.02 4.57
N LEU A 35 -3.63 -1.80 3.55
CA LEU A 35 -3.90 -1.49 2.14
C LEU A 35 -5.40 -1.43 1.83
N VAL A 36 -6.19 -2.26 2.52
CA VAL A 36 -7.65 -2.29 2.35
C VAL A 36 -8.32 -1.11 3.05
N VAL A 37 -8.00 -0.87 4.33
CA VAL A 37 -8.76 0.06 5.20
C VAL A 37 -8.22 1.49 5.15
N ILE A 38 -6.90 1.64 5.16
CA ILE A 38 -6.25 2.94 5.37
C ILE A 38 -5.91 3.59 4.05
N VAL A 39 -5.33 2.82 3.12
CA VAL A 39 -4.75 3.32 1.88
C VAL A 39 -5.82 3.72 0.86
N LYS A 40 -5.60 4.86 0.22
CA LYS A 40 -6.49 5.48 -0.76
C LYS A 40 -5.71 5.80 -2.04
N THR A 41 -6.43 5.88 -3.14
CA THR A 41 -5.87 6.22 -4.45
C THR A 41 -5.03 7.51 -4.40
N GLY A 42 -3.82 7.44 -4.94
CA GLY A 42 -2.85 8.54 -4.98
C GLY A 42 -1.98 8.69 -3.73
N ASP A 43 -2.15 7.83 -2.71
CA ASP A 43 -1.14 7.66 -1.66
C ASP A 43 0.13 7.01 -2.24
N ASN A 44 1.26 7.12 -1.55
CA ASN A 44 2.44 6.29 -1.81
C ASN A 44 2.65 5.36 -0.62
N VAL A 45 2.92 4.07 -0.85
CA VAL A 45 3.17 3.10 0.22
C VAL A 45 4.60 2.56 0.11
N VAL A 46 5.34 2.61 1.21
CA VAL A 46 6.68 2.03 1.31
C VAL A 46 6.67 0.99 2.42
N ALA A 47 6.80 -0.28 2.04
CA ALA A 47 6.98 -1.37 2.99
C ALA A 47 8.48 -1.65 3.16
N VAL A 48 8.94 -1.63 4.41
CA VAL A 48 10.34 -1.88 4.77
C VAL A 48 10.40 -3.10 5.66
N ARG A 49 11.19 -4.09 5.26
CA ARG A 49 11.51 -5.27 6.08
C ARG A 49 13.00 -5.26 6.35
N VAL A 50 13.38 -5.41 7.62
CA VAL A 50 14.79 -5.61 7.99
C VAL A 50 15.08 -7.10 7.87
N SER A 51 16.03 -7.47 7.01
CA SER A 51 16.46 -8.86 6.88
C SER A 51 17.34 -9.25 8.06
N GLU A 52 17.06 -10.40 8.66
CA GLU A 52 17.93 -11.00 9.68
C GLU A 52 19.01 -11.91 9.04
N PRO A 53 20.14 -12.19 9.73
CA PRO A 53 21.26 -12.93 9.14
C PRO A 53 20.95 -14.34 8.63
N ASN A 54 19.90 -14.99 9.13
CA ASN A 54 19.46 -16.35 8.74
C ASN A 54 18.05 -16.37 8.15
N ASP A 55 17.62 -15.25 7.61
CA ASP A 55 16.25 -15.06 7.18
C ASP A 55 16.01 -15.64 5.78
N ASN A 56 15.09 -16.59 5.67
CA ASN A 56 14.66 -17.17 4.40
C ASN A 56 13.54 -16.31 3.80
N PHE A 57 13.90 -15.10 3.34
CA PHE A 57 12.97 -14.20 2.69
C PHE A 57 12.64 -14.68 1.28
N ASP A 58 11.36 -14.97 1.04
CA ASP A 58 10.84 -15.20 -0.31
C ASP A 58 10.23 -13.90 -0.87
N PRO A 59 10.83 -13.30 -1.92
CA PRO A 59 10.27 -12.13 -2.59
C PRO A 59 8.84 -12.33 -3.11
N ASN A 60 8.45 -13.58 -3.40
CA ASN A 60 7.11 -13.89 -3.91
C ASN A 60 6.01 -13.72 -2.87
N THR A 61 6.38 -13.54 -1.60
CA THR A 61 5.46 -13.36 -0.47
C THR A 61 4.56 -12.13 -0.60
N PHE A 62 4.98 -11.10 -1.35
CA PHE A 62 4.31 -9.79 -1.39
C PHE A 62 3.62 -9.45 -2.72
N HIS A 63 3.58 -10.36 -3.70
CA HIS A 63 2.94 -10.12 -5.00
C HIS A 63 1.48 -9.68 -4.88
N ILE A 64 0.73 -10.29 -3.96
CA ILE A 64 -0.68 -9.94 -3.70
C ILE A 64 -0.82 -8.48 -3.24
N HIS A 65 0.11 -8.00 -2.42
CA HIS A 65 0.12 -6.62 -1.93
C HIS A 65 0.49 -5.63 -3.04
N GLU A 66 1.43 -6.01 -3.91
CA GLU A 66 1.81 -5.21 -5.09
C GLU A 66 0.65 -5.06 -6.08
N ASP A 67 -0.03 -6.15 -6.40
CA ASP A 67 -1.20 -6.13 -7.28
C ASP A 67 -2.34 -5.28 -6.70
N LEU A 68 -2.52 -5.32 -5.38
CA LEU A 68 -3.49 -4.48 -4.68
C LEU A 68 -3.12 -2.99 -4.75
N CYS A 69 -1.84 -2.63 -4.61
CA CYS A 69 -1.36 -1.25 -4.78
C CYS A 69 -1.60 -0.75 -6.22
N LYS A 70 -1.22 -1.55 -7.22
CA LYS A 70 -1.47 -1.25 -8.65
C LYS A 70 -2.95 -1.03 -8.93
N SER A 71 -3.81 -1.92 -8.43
CA SER A 71 -5.27 -1.83 -8.58
C SER A 71 -5.84 -0.55 -7.97
N LYS A 72 -5.32 -0.12 -6.82
CA LYS A 72 -5.74 1.11 -6.13
C LYS A 72 -5.10 2.39 -6.68
N GLN A 73 -4.15 2.28 -7.61
CA GLN A 73 -3.32 3.38 -8.12
C GLN A 73 -2.56 4.09 -6.99
N VAL A 74 -1.79 3.29 -6.25
CA VAL A 74 -0.98 3.64 -5.07
C VAL A 74 0.45 3.18 -5.30
#